data_AF-A0AAU5KSF9-F1
#
_entry.id   AF-A0AAU5KSF9-F1
#
_cell.length_a   1.000
_cell.length_b   1.000
_cell.length_c   1.000
_cell.angle_alpha   90.00
_cell.angle_beta   90.00
_cell.angle_gamma   90.00
#
_symmetry.space_group_name_H-M   'P 1'
#
loop_
_entity.id
_entity.type
_entity.pdbx_description
1 polymer ?
#
loop_
_entity_poly.entity_id
_entity_poly.type
_entity_poly.pdbx_seq_one_letter_code
_entity_poly.pdbx_strand_id
1 'polypeptide(L)' 'MPEVQSCAGCGGSGGTEKTEATVELDEEGSMVPKLNTFWSPCSRCHGSGTVIVG' A
#
# COMPACT_ATOMS: atom_id res chain seq x y z
N MET A 1 27.32 2.16 -14.69
CA MET A 1 26.81 1.60 -13.42
C MET A 1 25.38 2.10 -13.30
N PRO A 2 24.36 1.25 -13.09
CA PRO A 2 22.99 1.73 -13.02
C PRO A 2 22.79 2.56 -11.74
N GLU A 3 22.08 3.67 -11.84
CA GLU A 3 21.88 4.60 -10.74
C GLU A 3 20.70 4.14 -9.88
N VAL A 4 20.91 4.07 -8.56
CA VAL A 4 19.85 3.72 -7.60
C VAL A 4 19.24 5.00 -7.08
N GLN A 5 17.94 5.19 -7.30
CA GLN A 5 17.20 6.36 -6.84
C GLN A 5 16.07 5.96 -5.90
N SER A 6 15.72 6.86 -4.98
CA SER A 6 14.53 6.69 -4.13
C SER A 6 13.29 6.58 -5.01
N CYS A 7 12.42 5.61 -4.70
CA CYS A 7 11.19 5.41 -5.45
C CYS A 7 10.23 6.58 -5.21
N ALA A 8 10.05 7.43 -6.22
CA ALA A 8 9.14 8.58 -6.16
C ALA A 8 7.69 8.20 -5.80
N GLY A 9 7.25 6.98 -6.12
CA GLY A 9 5.91 6.50 -5.80
C GLY A 9 5.64 6.29 -4.30
N CYS A 10 6.68 6.11 -3.49
CA CYS A 10 6.56 5.97 -2.03
C CYS A 10 7.51 6.87 -1.25
N GLY A 11 8.19 7.81 -1.93
CA GLY A 11 9.18 8.70 -1.32
C GLY A 11 10.39 7.99 -0.70
N GLY A 12 10.66 6.72 -1.04
CA GLY A 12 11.72 5.93 -0.41
C GLY A 12 11.27 4.96 0.69
N SER A 13 10.02 5.06 1.15
CA SER A 13 9.53 4.30 2.31
C SER A 13 9.24 2.81 2.02
N GLY A 14 9.26 2.40 0.75
CA GLY A 14 8.96 1.03 0.32
C GLY A 14 7.47 0.69 0.25
N GLY A 15 6.60 1.50 0.85
CA GLY A 15 5.16 1.28 0.85
C GLY A 15 4.38 2.53 1.23
N THR A 16 3.07 2.36 1.28
CA THR A 16 2.14 3.38 1.79
C THR A 16 1.04 2.71 2.59
N GLU A 17 0.48 3.45 3.54
CA GLU A 17 -0.76 3.07 4.20
C GLU A 17 -1.91 3.10 3.17
N LYS A 18 -2.77 2.10 3.24
CA LYS A 18 -3.99 1.99 2.46
C LYS A 18 -5.17 1.85 3.40
N THR A 19 -6.27 2.47 3.03
CA THR A 19 -7.56 2.26 3.69
C THR A 19 -8.52 1.68 2.67
N GLU A 20 -9.10 0.53 2.99
CA GLU A 20 -10.14 -0.11 2.20
C GLU A 20 -11.48 -0.04 2.95
N ALA A 21 -12.55 0.26 2.21
CA ALA A 21 -13.91 0.22 2.73
C ALA A 21 -14.56 -1.10 2.32
N THR A 22 -14.90 -1.91 3.31
CA THR A 22 -15.63 -3.18 3.14
C THR A 22 -17.00 -3.08 3.79
N VAL A 23 -17.89 -3.98 3.39
CA VAL A 23 -19.18 -4.17 4.06
C VAL A 23 -19.20 -5.61 4.54
N GLU A 24 -19.40 -5.78 5.84
CA GLU A 24 -19.46 -7.09 6.49
C GLU A 24 -20.85 -7.28 7.10
N LEU A 25 -21.29 -8.54 7.24
CA LEU A 25 -22.52 -8.85 7.96
C LEU A 25 -22.18 -9.00 9.45
N ASP A 26 -22.95 -8.34 10.31
CA ASP A 26 -22.88 -8.57 11.75
C ASP A 26 -23.60 -9.87 12.15
N GLU A 27 -23.56 -10.20 13.44
CA GLU A 27 -24.17 -11.42 14.00
C GLU A 27 -25.70 -11.45 13.82
N GLU A 28 -26.32 -10.30 13.57
CA GLU A 28 -27.75 -10.13 13.33
C GLU A 28 -28.09 -10.13 11.83
N GLY A 29 -27.08 -10.25 10.96
CA GLY A 29 -27.24 -10.27 9.49
C GLY A 29 -27.40 -8.88 8.87
N SER A 30 -27.04 -7.81 9.59
CA SER A 30 -27.05 -6.44 9.07
C SER A 30 -25.73 -6.09 8.41
N MET A 31 -25.80 -5.35 7.31
CA MET A 31 -24.62 -4.84 6.60
C MET A 31 -24.00 -3.67 7.36
N VAL A 32 -22.77 -3.85 7.84
CA VAL A 32 -22.00 -2.85 8.57
C VAL A 32 -20.79 -2.41 7.74
N PRO A 33 -20.60 -1.09 7.48
CA PRO A 33 -19.41 -0.60 6.83
C PRO A 33 -18.21 -0.71 7.77
N LYS A 34 -17.10 -1.22 7.24
CA LYS A 34 -15.83 -1.37 7.95
C LYS A 34 -14.72 -0.71 7.16
N LEU A 35 -13.86 0.00 7.86
CA LEU A 35 -12.65 0.59 7.30
C LEU A 35 -11.48 -0.22 7.81
N ASN A 36 -10.75 -0.84 6.88
CA ASN A 36 -9.53 -1.56 7.21
C ASN A 36 -8.34 -0.77 6.71
N THR A 37 -7.52 -0.30 7.66
CA THR A 37 -6.28 0.41 7.35
C THR A 37 -5.10 -0.53 7.53
N PHE A 38 -4.29 -0.68 6.48
CA PHE A 38 -3.13 -1.56 6.51
C PHE A 38 -1.99 -1.00 5.66
N TRP A 39 -0.77 -1.41 5.98
CA TRP A 39 0.40 -1.07 5.19
C TRP A 39 0.48 -1.97 3.95
N SER A 40 0.72 -1.38 2.79
CA SER A 40 0.91 -2.12 1.55
C SER A 40 2.23 -1.75 0.85
N PRO A 41 2.94 -2.72 0.24
CA PRO A 41 4.15 -2.44 -0.51
C PRO A 41 3.83 -1.58 -1.74
N CYS A 42 4.73 -0.65 -2.05
CA CYS A 42 4.57 0.22 -3.20
C CYS A 42 4.70 -0.61 -4.48
N SER A 43 3.67 -0.62 -5.32
CA SER A 43 3.66 -1.41 -6.57
C SER A 43 4.75 -1.01 -7.56
N ARG A 44 5.32 0.19 -7.43
CA ARG A 44 6.38 0.68 -8.33
C ARG A 44 7.77 0.13 -7.99
N CYS A 45 8.11 0.05 -6.70
CA CYS A 45 9.38 -0.51 -6.24
C CYS A 45 9.26 -1.86 -5.54
N HIS A 46 8.06 -2.46 -5.54
CA HIS A 46 7.77 -3.77 -4.95
C HIS A 46 8.21 -3.92 -3.49
N GLY A 47 8.15 -2.85 -2.68
CA GLY A 47 8.60 -2.89 -1.29
C GLY A 47 10.03 -2.39 -1.07
N SER A 48 10.85 -2.27 -2.11
CA SER A 48 12.29 -2.01 -1.94
C SER A 48 12.63 -0.56 -1.57
N GLY A 49 11.71 0.38 -1.73
CA GLY A 49 11.95 1.81 -1.48
C GLY A 49 12.80 2.50 -2.55
N THR A 50 13.48 1.77 -3.41
CA THR A 50 14.34 2.30 -4.48
C THR A 50 13.97 1.73 -5.84
N VAL A 51 14.39 2.42 -6.90
CA VAL A 51 14.30 1.94 -8.29
C VAL A 51 15.65 2.11 -8.97
N ILE A 52 15.95 1.18 -9.88
CA ILE A 52 17.16 1.22 -10.69
C ILE A 52 16.82 1.99 -11.97
N VAL A 53 17.57 3.05 -12.25
CA VAL A 53 17.44 3.84 -13.48
C VAL A 53 18.71 3.61 -14.31
N GLY A 54 18.53 3.24 -15.57
CA GLY A 54 19.60 2.90 -16.52
C GLY A 54 19.60 3.79 -17.74
#